data_AF-A0A7V5HXQ1-F1
#
_entry.id   AF-A0A7V5HXQ1-F1
#
_cell.length_a   1.000
_cell.length_b   1.000
_cell.length_c   1.000
_cell.angle_alpha   90.00
_cell.angle_beta   90.00
_cell.angle_gamma   90.00
#
_symmetry.space_group_name_H-M   'P 1'
#
loop_
_entity.id
_entity.type
_entity.pdbx_description
1 polymer ?
#
loop_
_entity_poly.entity_id
_entity_poly.type
_entity_poly.pdbx_seq_one_letter_code
_entity_poly.pdbx_strand_id
1 'polypeptide(L)'
;MPFFLGIVGRSDTGKTTLILKLLPELEKRGYRVGVAKNCPHGFDFDREGKDSWKFYQGGASGVLLTSPCQVAFLKKKENKEEGILDFLSLVFHNFDLVLIEGFREESKIKKIELLRKGVSERPDNSLKNVVAFVSDLEIEVNKPVFKPEQIYEIADFMERLMEKSQDYQVEIIVNGERLPLNFFVKKMIGNLAFAVVDPLKREDEKEAEEIIIKVKRLN
;
A
#
# COMPACT_ATOMS: atom_id res chain seq x y z
N MET A 1 -2.32 5.58 -8.48
CA MET A 1 -1.29 5.46 -7.44
C MET A 1 -1.64 4.29 -6.53
N PRO A 2 -0.68 3.44 -6.12
CA PRO A 2 -0.92 2.41 -5.11
C PRO A 2 -1.26 3.06 -3.76
N PHE A 3 -1.98 2.34 -2.91
CA PHE A 3 -2.16 2.76 -1.52
C PHE A 3 -0.91 2.41 -0.70
N PHE A 4 -0.39 3.34 0.09
CA PHE A 4 0.77 3.12 0.95
C PHE A 4 0.34 2.96 2.41
N LEU A 5 0.75 1.85 3.03
CA LEU A 5 0.47 1.59 4.45
C LEU A 5 1.74 1.20 5.20
N GLY A 6 2.08 1.98 6.23
CA GLY A 6 3.20 1.71 7.12
C GLY A 6 2.87 0.66 8.17
N ILE A 7 3.72 -0.34 8.31
CA ILE A 7 3.77 -1.28 9.41
C ILE A 7 4.97 -0.90 10.29
N VAL A 8 4.70 -0.30 11.44
CA VAL A 8 5.71 0.32 12.31
C VAL A 8 5.70 -0.28 13.70
N GLY A 9 6.76 -0.02 14.46
CA GLY A 9 6.96 -0.58 15.80
C GLY A 9 8.44 -0.81 16.07
N ARG A 10 8.80 -1.00 17.34
CA ARG A 10 10.19 -1.28 17.76
C ARG A 10 10.76 -2.51 17.03
N SER A 11 12.08 -2.65 17.01
CA SER A 11 12.72 -3.89 16.54
C SER A 11 12.16 -5.08 17.32
N ASP A 12 12.03 -6.23 16.65
CA ASP A 12 11.54 -7.49 17.24
C ASP A 12 10.07 -7.51 17.71
N THR A 13 9.25 -6.51 17.33
CA THR A 13 7.79 -6.57 17.56
C THR A 13 7.02 -7.49 16.59
N GLY A 14 7.71 -8.09 15.61
CA GLY A 14 7.10 -9.02 14.65
C GLY A 14 6.53 -8.39 13.37
N LYS A 15 6.97 -7.18 13.00
CA LYS A 15 6.54 -6.48 11.75
C LYS A 15 6.66 -7.34 10.50
N THR A 16 7.84 -7.92 10.27
CA THR A 16 8.09 -8.78 9.12
C THR A 16 7.18 -10.01 9.16
N THR A 17 6.98 -10.62 10.34
CA THR A 17 6.07 -11.75 10.52
C THR A 17 4.63 -11.39 10.17
N LEU A 18 4.15 -10.22 10.60
CA LEU A 18 2.80 -9.76 10.27
C LEU A 18 2.65 -9.54 8.76
N ILE A 19 3.61 -8.87 8.11
CA ILE A 19 3.59 -8.65 6.66
C ILE A 19 3.54 -9.99 5.92
N LEU A 20 4.40 -10.95 6.29
CA LEU A 20 4.44 -12.27 5.66
C LEU A 20 3.11 -13.03 5.81
N LYS A 21 2.39 -12.86 6.92
CA LYS A 21 1.05 -13.44 7.13
C LYS A 21 -0.05 -12.73 6.32
N LEU A 22 0.06 -11.42 6.14
CA LEU A 22 -0.92 -10.62 5.38
C LEU A 22 -0.81 -10.83 3.86
N LEU A 23 0.40 -11.02 3.32
CA LEU A 23 0.62 -11.19 1.88
C LEU A 23 -0.29 -12.25 1.23
N PRO A 24 -0.35 -13.51 1.70
CA PRO A 24 -1.21 -14.52 1.06
C PRO A 24 -2.69 -14.21 1.18
N GLU A 25 -3.12 -13.57 2.28
CA GLU A 25 -4.52 -13.19 2.46
C GLU A 25 -4.93 -12.06 1.50
N LEU A 26 -4.08 -11.06 1.32
CA LEU A 26 -4.32 -9.95 0.39
C LEU A 26 -4.24 -10.41 -1.08
N GLU A 27 -3.31 -11.31 -1.40
CA GLU A 27 -3.23 -11.91 -2.74
C GLU A 27 -4.49 -12.72 -3.05
N LYS A 28 -5.00 -13.51 -2.09
CA LYS A 28 -6.26 -14.26 -2.22
C LYS A 28 -7.46 -13.34 -2.49
N ARG A 29 -7.44 -12.12 -1.97
CA ARG A 29 -8.45 -11.08 -2.22
C ARG A 29 -8.28 -10.37 -3.58
N GLY A 30 -7.23 -10.69 -4.33
CA GLY A 30 -6.97 -10.17 -5.67
C GLY A 30 -6.12 -8.92 -5.71
N TYR A 31 -5.44 -8.54 -4.62
CA TYR A 31 -4.53 -7.39 -4.62
C TYR A 31 -3.15 -7.75 -5.15
N ARG A 32 -2.60 -6.88 -6.00
CA ARG A 32 -1.15 -6.87 -6.26
C ARG A 32 -0.47 -6.09 -5.14
N VAL A 33 0.24 -6.80 -4.26
CA VAL A 33 0.87 -6.22 -3.07
C VAL A 33 2.38 -6.10 -3.23
N GLY A 34 2.89 -4.89 -3.05
CA GLY A 34 4.32 -4.61 -2.96
C GLY A 34 4.77 -4.53 -1.50
N VAL A 35 6.06 -4.73 -1.25
CA VAL A 35 6.67 -4.50 0.06
C VAL A 35 7.87 -3.59 -0.10
N ALA A 36 7.93 -2.53 0.69
CA ALA A 36 9.10 -1.67 0.80
C ALA A 36 9.63 -1.69 2.24
N LYS A 37 10.94 -1.87 2.39
CA LYS A 37 11.59 -1.86 3.71
C LYS A 37 12.53 -0.67 3.79
N ASN A 38 12.39 0.12 4.85
CA ASN A 38 13.35 1.18 5.15
C ASN A 38 14.50 0.58 5.98
N CYS A 39 15.73 0.70 5.49
CA CYS A 39 16.95 0.22 6.15
C CYS A 39 17.86 1.42 6.49
N PRO A 40 17.68 2.08 7.66
CA PRO A 40 18.44 3.30 8.01
C PRO A 40 19.95 3.11 8.10
N HIS A 41 20.40 1.89 8.39
CA HIS A 41 21.82 1.52 8.50
C HIS A 41 22.40 0.99 7.17
N GLY A 42 21.68 1.11 6.07
CA GLY A 42 22.05 0.51 4.79
C GLY A 42 21.63 -0.96 4.68
N PHE A 43 21.89 -1.55 3.50
CA PHE A 43 21.63 -2.94 3.19
C PHE A 43 22.51 -3.39 2.03
N ASP A 44 22.88 -4.68 2.02
CA ASP A 44 23.52 -5.33 0.88
C ASP A 44 22.49 -6.22 0.18
N PHE A 45 22.18 -5.90 -1.07
CA PHE A 45 21.17 -6.62 -1.85
C PHE A 45 21.79 -7.67 -2.78
N ASP A 46 23.03 -7.47 -3.20
CA ASP A 46 23.72 -8.32 -4.16
C ASP A 46 24.88 -9.08 -3.51
N ARG A 47 25.33 -10.16 -4.14
CA ARG A 47 26.46 -10.96 -3.66
C ARG A 47 27.78 -10.33 -4.08
N GLU A 48 28.66 -10.16 -3.11
CA GLU A 48 30.03 -9.68 -3.34
C GLU A 48 30.75 -10.50 -4.42
N GLY A 49 31.49 -9.81 -5.30
CA GLY A 49 32.29 -10.43 -6.36
C GLY A 49 31.55 -10.79 -7.66
N LYS A 50 30.21 -10.70 -7.71
CA LYS A 50 29.45 -10.83 -8.97
C LYS A 50 29.57 -9.59 -9.85
N ASP A 51 29.25 -9.72 -11.13
CA ASP A 51 29.38 -8.63 -12.11
C ASP A 51 28.50 -7.43 -11.77
N SER A 52 27.26 -7.65 -11.35
CA SER A 52 26.36 -6.58 -10.89
C SER A 52 26.91 -5.82 -9.68
N TRP A 53 27.49 -6.53 -8.72
CA TRP A 53 28.18 -5.92 -7.58
C TRP A 53 29.39 -5.11 -8.05
N LYS A 54 30.22 -5.66 -8.95
CA LYS A 54 31.38 -4.97 -9.52
C LYS A 54 30.98 -3.71 -10.30
N PHE A 55 29.90 -3.73 -11.06
CA PHE A 55 29.39 -2.54 -11.76
C PHE A 55 28.99 -1.44 -10.77
N TYR A 56 28.27 -1.80 -9.70
CA TYR A 56 27.83 -0.84 -8.69
C TYR A 56 29.01 -0.22 -7.92
N GLN A 57 29.95 -1.06 -7.47
CA GLN A 57 31.17 -0.63 -6.78
C GLN A 57 32.11 0.15 -7.71
N GLY A 58 32.16 -0.23 -8.99
CA GLY A 58 32.94 0.43 -10.03
C GLY A 58 32.43 1.82 -10.43
N GLY A 59 31.32 2.28 -9.84
CA GLY A 59 30.88 3.67 -9.95
C GLY A 59 29.51 3.86 -10.61
N ALA A 60 28.89 2.82 -11.17
CA ALA A 60 27.58 2.95 -11.81
C ALA A 60 26.55 3.58 -10.85
N SER A 61 25.83 4.60 -11.33
CA SER A 61 24.75 5.24 -10.56
C SER A 61 23.50 4.36 -10.46
N GLY A 62 23.38 3.38 -11.36
CA GLY A 62 22.34 2.36 -11.30
C GLY A 62 22.76 1.07 -12.02
N VAL A 63 22.26 -0.06 -11.52
CA VAL A 63 22.48 -1.40 -12.07
C VAL A 63 21.12 -2.10 -12.14
N LEU A 64 20.74 -2.53 -13.34
CA LEU A 64 19.49 -3.25 -13.61
C LEU A 64 19.83 -4.69 -14.04
N LEU A 65 19.28 -5.65 -13.34
CA LEU A 65 19.33 -7.08 -13.66
C LEU A 65 17.95 -7.50 -14.14
N THR A 66 17.89 -8.21 -15.27
CA THR A 66 16.66 -8.77 -15.81
C THR A 66 16.80 -10.26 -16.06
N SER A 67 15.69 -10.95 -15.92
CA SER A 67 15.50 -12.36 -16.28
C SER A 67 14.08 -12.52 -16.82
N PRO A 68 13.70 -13.68 -17.39
CA PRO A 68 12.34 -13.89 -17.92
C PRO A 68 11.21 -13.61 -16.92
N CYS A 69 11.46 -13.74 -15.60
CA CYS A 69 10.42 -13.60 -14.58
C CYS A 69 10.75 -12.63 -13.44
N GLN A 70 11.93 -12.00 -13.45
CA GLN A 70 12.40 -11.18 -12.32
C GLN A 70 13.22 -10.00 -12.81
N VAL A 71 13.07 -8.88 -12.12
CA VAL A 71 13.88 -7.68 -12.30
C VAL A 71 14.41 -7.27 -10.94
N ALA A 72 15.69 -6.93 -10.86
CA ALA A 72 16.30 -6.33 -9.69
C ALA A 72 16.97 -5.02 -10.11
N PHE A 73 16.71 -3.94 -9.36
CA PHE A 73 17.25 -2.63 -9.65
C PHE A 73 17.93 -2.05 -8.40
N LEU A 74 19.19 -1.67 -8.54
CA LEU A 74 19.95 -0.98 -7.51
C LEU A 74 20.34 0.39 -8.04
N LYS A 75 20.03 1.46 -7.30
CA LYS A 75 20.31 2.84 -7.69
C LYS A 75 20.90 3.61 -6.52
N LYS A 76 21.93 4.41 -6.78
CA LYS A 76 22.42 5.42 -5.85
C LYS A 76 21.40 6.55 -5.75
N LYS A 77 20.99 6.90 -4.53
CA LYS A 77 20.12 8.05 -4.31
C LYS A 77 20.99 9.32 -4.38
N GLU A 78 20.73 10.19 -5.35
CA GLU A 78 21.55 11.41 -5.57
C GLU A 78 21.25 12.48 -4.51
N ASN A 79 20.00 12.59 -4.06
CA ASN A 79 19.57 13.54 -3.03
C ASN A 79 18.79 12.85 -1.91
N LYS A 80 19.13 13.15 -0.65
CA LYS A 80 18.37 12.65 0.51
C LYS A 80 16.92 13.17 0.51
N GLU A 81 16.68 14.33 -0.09
CA GLU A 81 15.41 15.06 -0.12
C GLU A 81 14.41 14.58 -1.19
N GLU A 82 14.78 13.69 -2.12
CA GLU A 82 13.78 13.11 -3.03
C GLU A 82 12.67 12.44 -2.19
N GLY A 83 11.44 12.90 -2.41
CA GLY A 83 10.24 12.42 -1.73
C GLY A 83 10.11 10.92 -1.92
N ILE A 84 10.19 10.17 -0.82
CA ILE A 84 10.14 8.70 -0.86
C ILE A 84 8.85 8.20 -1.51
N LEU A 85 7.74 8.94 -1.33
CA LEU A 85 6.45 8.60 -1.93
C LEU A 85 6.45 8.66 -3.45
N ASP A 86 7.15 9.63 -4.05
CA ASP A 86 7.23 9.74 -5.51
C ASP A 86 8.02 8.56 -6.08
N PHE A 87 9.13 8.21 -5.42
CA PHE A 87 9.93 7.04 -5.79
C PHE A 87 9.15 5.73 -5.63
N LEU A 88 8.47 5.55 -4.49
CA LEU A 88 7.62 4.38 -4.27
C LEU A 88 6.49 4.30 -5.30
N SER A 89 5.89 5.44 -5.67
CA SER A 89 4.83 5.50 -6.68
C SER A 89 5.33 5.12 -8.06
N LEU A 90 6.55 5.52 -8.43
CA LEU A 90 7.19 5.16 -9.69
C LEU A 90 7.50 3.65 -9.74
N VAL A 91 8.14 3.13 -8.69
CA VAL A 91 8.56 1.72 -8.62
C VAL A 91 7.36 0.78 -8.56
N PHE A 92 6.33 1.14 -7.79
CA PHE A 92 5.15 0.29 -7.55
C PHE A 92 3.91 0.77 -8.32
N HIS A 93 4.07 1.45 -9.46
CA HIS A 93 2.96 2.06 -10.22
C HIS A 93 1.85 1.09 -10.63
N ASN A 94 2.16 -0.20 -10.79
CA ASN A 94 1.25 -1.27 -11.18
C ASN A 94 0.72 -2.12 -10.01
N PHE A 95 1.02 -1.73 -8.76
CA PHE A 95 0.50 -2.38 -7.56
C PHE A 95 -0.76 -1.66 -7.04
N ASP A 96 -1.55 -2.39 -6.27
CA ASP A 96 -2.76 -1.85 -5.64
C ASP A 96 -2.45 -1.34 -4.22
N LEU A 97 -1.57 -2.04 -3.52
CA LEU A 97 -1.16 -1.78 -2.14
C LEU A 97 0.34 -1.98 -2.00
N VAL A 98 1.01 -1.12 -1.23
CA VAL A 98 2.40 -1.30 -0.83
C VAL A 98 2.49 -1.25 0.69
N LEU A 99 2.93 -2.36 1.28
CA LEU A 99 3.23 -2.47 2.71
C LEU A 99 4.64 -1.99 2.99
N ILE A 100 4.75 -1.06 3.92
CA ILE A 100 5.99 -0.37 4.23
C ILE A 100 6.46 -0.79 5.62
N GLU A 101 7.53 -1.58 5.69
CA GLU A 101 8.22 -1.84 6.95
C GLU A 101 9.18 -0.67 7.26
N GLY A 102 8.72 0.30 8.06
CA GLY A 102 9.50 1.47 8.44
C GLY A 102 8.87 2.81 8.04
N PHE A 103 9.70 3.77 7.60
CA PHE A 103 9.33 5.18 7.35
C PHE A 103 8.50 5.81 8.49
N ARG A 104 9.00 5.68 9.73
CA ARG A 104 8.34 6.16 10.95
C ARG A 104 8.03 7.66 10.91
N GLU A 105 8.94 8.44 10.31
CA GLU A 105 8.85 9.90 10.22
C GLU A 105 7.94 10.42 9.08
N GLU A 106 7.56 9.57 8.12
CA GLU A 106 6.79 10.03 6.95
C GLU A 106 5.33 10.28 7.33
N SER A 107 4.96 11.53 7.58
CA SER A 107 3.67 11.92 8.12
C SER A 107 2.49 11.68 7.17
N LYS A 108 2.74 11.63 5.85
CA LYS A 108 1.70 11.41 4.83
C LYS A 108 1.22 9.95 4.78
N ILE A 109 2.01 9.00 5.27
CA ILE A 109 1.66 7.57 5.26
C ILE A 109 0.86 7.20 6.50
N LYS A 110 -0.32 6.58 6.29
CA LYS A 110 -1.11 5.94 7.35
C LYS A 110 -0.33 4.75 7.92
N LYS A 111 -0.40 4.52 9.24
CA LYS A 111 0.41 3.50 9.93
C LYS A 111 -0.40 2.58 10.83
N ILE A 112 -0.05 1.30 10.81
CA ILE A 112 -0.43 0.33 11.84
C ILE A 112 0.79 0.13 12.75
N GLU A 113 0.65 0.46 14.03
CA GLU A 113 1.72 0.28 15.01
C GLU A 113 1.63 -1.09 15.69
N LEU A 114 2.75 -1.81 15.71
CA LEU A 114 2.90 -3.09 16.39
C LEU A 114 3.52 -2.90 17.76
N LEU A 115 2.85 -3.46 18.75
CA LEU A 115 3.30 -3.52 20.12
C LEU A 115 3.40 -4.98 20.55
N ARG A 116 4.48 -5.32 21.26
CA ARG A 116 4.77 -6.68 21.69
C ARG A 116 5.17 -6.66 23.16
N LYS A 117 4.53 -7.50 23.98
CA LYS A 117 4.87 -7.68 25.38
C LYS A 117 6.34 -8.09 25.52
N GLY A 118 7.07 -7.39 26.39
CA GLY A 118 8.51 -7.58 26.57
C GLY A 118 9.41 -6.80 25.59
N VAL A 119 8.83 -6.10 24.60
CA VAL A 119 9.57 -5.25 23.64
C VAL A 119 9.09 -3.81 23.69
N SER A 120 7.77 -3.63 23.72
CA SER A 120 7.08 -2.36 23.86
C SER A 120 6.26 -2.36 25.15
N GLU A 121 6.11 -1.19 25.76
CA GLU A 121 5.29 -0.99 26.97
C GLU A 121 4.02 -0.19 26.68
N ARG A 122 4.07 0.68 25.66
CA ARG A 122 2.99 1.59 25.28
C ARG A 122 3.14 2.03 23.81
N PRO A 123 2.07 2.54 23.19
CA PRO A 123 2.13 3.23 21.90
C PRO A 123 3.23 4.31 21.84
N ASP A 124 3.87 4.44 20.68
CA ASP A 124 4.82 5.51 20.42
C ASP A 124 4.11 6.79 19.97
N ASN A 125 3.94 7.71 20.91
CA ASN A 125 3.26 9.00 20.69
C ASN A 125 3.98 9.93 19.70
N SER A 126 5.23 9.63 19.31
CA SER A 126 5.92 10.40 18.27
C SER A 126 5.40 10.06 16.86
N LEU A 127 4.84 8.87 16.66
CA LEU A 127 4.35 8.42 15.37
C LEU A 127 3.16 9.25 14.88
N LYS A 128 3.29 9.81 13.68
CA LYS A 128 2.19 10.51 13.02
C LYS A 128 1.36 9.55 12.17
N ASN A 129 0.07 9.85 12.09
CA ASN A 129 -0.89 9.16 11.21
C ASN A 129 -1.06 7.66 11.52
N VAL A 130 -0.96 7.27 12.79
CA VAL A 130 -1.31 5.92 13.25
C VAL A 130 -2.83 5.75 13.17
N VAL A 131 -3.30 4.72 12.47
CA VAL A 131 -4.72 4.46 12.22
C VAL A 131 -5.25 3.22 12.95
N ALA A 132 -4.37 2.30 13.36
CA ALA A 132 -4.70 1.14 14.18
C ALA A 132 -3.46 0.59 14.87
N PHE A 133 -3.68 -0.36 15.79
CA PHE A 133 -2.63 -1.07 16.51
C PHE A 133 -2.76 -2.58 16.31
N VAL A 134 -1.63 -3.28 16.33
CA VAL A 134 -1.56 -4.73 16.47
C VAL A 134 -0.78 -5.02 17.75
N SER A 135 -1.42 -5.64 18.74
CA SER A 135 -0.86 -5.73 20.09
C SER A 135 -1.28 -7.00 20.82
N ASP A 136 -0.32 -7.64 21.49
CA ASP A 136 -0.59 -8.66 22.51
C ASP A 136 -0.64 -8.08 23.94
N LEU A 137 -0.35 -6.79 24.10
CA LEU A 137 -0.61 -6.01 25.30
C LEU A 137 -2.06 -5.52 25.31
N GLU A 138 -2.60 -5.32 26.51
CA GLU A 138 -3.81 -4.52 26.71
C GLU A 138 -3.42 -3.04 26.68
N ILE A 139 -4.05 -2.28 25.79
CA ILE A 139 -3.78 -0.85 25.61
C ILE A 139 -5.11 -0.10 25.54
N GLU A 140 -5.18 1.04 26.22
CA GLU A 140 -6.33 1.94 26.16
C GLU A 140 -6.09 3.02 25.12
N VAL A 141 -6.71 2.88 23.95
CA VAL A 141 -6.59 3.79 22.82
C VAL A 141 -7.94 3.98 22.13
N ASN A 142 -8.14 5.13 21.49
CA ASN A 142 -9.37 5.46 20.76
C ASN A 142 -9.38 4.97 19.30
N LYS A 143 -8.56 3.96 18.99
CA LYS A 143 -8.38 3.41 17.63
C LYS A 143 -8.52 1.89 17.66
N PRO A 144 -8.80 1.24 16.52
CA PRO A 144 -8.86 -0.21 16.44
C PRO A 144 -7.56 -0.86 16.93
N VAL A 145 -7.71 -1.92 17.73
CA VAL A 145 -6.62 -2.77 18.21
C VAL A 145 -6.92 -4.20 17.79
N PHE A 146 -5.97 -4.85 17.12
CA PHE A 146 -6.06 -6.24 16.69
C PHE A 146 -5.02 -7.09 17.42
N LYS A 147 -5.33 -8.37 17.63
CA LYS A 147 -4.33 -9.37 18.03
C LYS A 147 -3.48 -9.77 16.82
N PRO A 148 -2.20 -10.18 17.00
CA PRO A 148 -1.32 -10.58 15.89
C PRO A 148 -1.86 -11.74 15.02
N GLU A 149 -2.79 -12.53 15.54
CA GLU A 149 -3.41 -13.67 14.86
C GLU A 149 -4.64 -13.28 14.01
N GLN A 150 -5.18 -12.07 14.19
CA GLN A 150 -6.40 -11.58 13.52
C GLN A 150 -6.12 -11.07 12.10
N ILE A 151 -5.50 -11.92 11.27
CA ILE A 151 -5.03 -11.56 9.93
C ILE A 151 -6.20 -11.15 9.03
N TYR A 152 -7.35 -11.82 9.13
CA TYR A 152 -8.55 -11.52 8.34
C TYR A 152 -9.11 -10.14 8.69
N GLU A 153 -9.23 -9.83 9.99
CA GLU A 153 -9.79 -8.57 10.47
C GLU A 153 -8.86 -7.39 10.18
N ILE A 154 -7.54 -7.62 10.24
CA ILE A 154 -6.54 -6.63 9.82
C ILE A 154 -6.66 -6.38 8.32
N ALA A 155 -6.77 -7.43 7.49
CA ALA A 155 -6.95 -7.29 6.05
C ALA A 155 -8.26 -6.54 5.71
N ASP A 156 -9.39 -6.89 6.35
CA ASP A 156 -10.67 -6.18 6.18
C ASP A 156 -10.54 -4.70 6.55
N PHE A 157 -9.80 -4.39 7.61
CA PHE A 157 -9.54 -3.02 8.01
C PHE A 157 -8.70 -2.27 6.98
N MET A 158 -7.69 -2.92 6.42
CA MET A 158 -6.87 -2.35 5.34
C MET A 158 -7.70 -2.06 4.08
N GLU A 159 -8.61 -2.95 3.69
CA GLU A 159 -9.52 -2.69 2.56
C GLU A 159 -10.40 -1.46 2.81
N ARG A 160 -11.01 -1.35 4.00
CA ARG A 160 -11.79 -0.16 4.37
C ARG A 160 -10.97 1.13 4.36
N LEU A 161 -9.68 1.07 4.73
CA LEU A 161 -8.79 2.22 4.65
C LEU A 161 -8.49 2.65 3.22
N MET A 162 -8.35 1.67 2.31
CA MET A 162 -8.14 1.90 0.88
C MET A 162 -9.40 2.49 0.23
N GLU A 163 -10.58 1.97 0.53
CA GLU A 163 -11.85 2.50 0.02
C GLU A 163 -12.09 3.94 0.47
N LYS A 164 -11.85 4.26 1.75
CA LYS A 164 -11.96 5.64 2.27
C LYS A 164 -10.93 6.62 1.70
N SER A 165 -9.93 6.13 0.98
CA SER A 165 -8.97 6.98 0.28
C SER A 165 -9.30 7.20 -1.19
N GLN A 166 -10.40 6.62 -1.67
CA GLN A 166 -10.95 6.97 -2.99
C GLN A 166 -11.86 8.19 -2.85
N ASP A 167 -11.80 9.08 -3.84
CA ASP A 167 -12.67 10.25 -3.93
C ASP A 167 -14.05 9.93 -4.53
N TYR A 168 -14.34 8.64 -4.75
CA TYR A 168 -15.57 8.17 -5.35
C TYR A 168 -16.04 6.84 -4.75
N GLN A 169 -17.34 6.55 -4.88
CA GLN A 169 -17.93 5.25 -4.58
C GLN A 169 -18.50 4.62 -5.85
N VAL A 170 -18.44 3.29 -5.93
CA VAL A 170 -18.97 2.54 -7.08
C VAL A 170 -19.96 1.48 -6.60
N GLU A 171 -21.18 1.55 -7.14
CA GLU A 171 -22.22 0.54 -6.98
C GLU A 171 -22.57 -0.05 -8.35
N ILE A 172 -22.70 -1.38 -8.41
CA ILE A 172 -23.32 -2.06 -9.55
C ILE A 172 -24.65 -2.64 -9.06
N ILE A 173 -25.72 -2.35 -9.80
CA ILE A 173 -27.06 -2.88 -9.53
C ILE A 173 -27.45 -3.82 -10.67
N VAL A 174 -27.74 -5.08 -10.35
CA VAL A 174 -28.19 -6.11 -11.30
C VAL A 174 -29.61 -6.51 -10.90
N ASN A 175 -30.57 -6.33 -11.81
CA ASN A 175 -31.99 -6.64 -11.58
C ASN A 175 -32.59 -5.99 -10.31
N GLY A 176 -32.09 -4.80 -9.92
CA GLY A 176 -32.52 -4.10 -8.70
C GLY A 176 -31.74 -4.45 -7.44
N GLU A 177 -30.84 -5.44 -7.49
CA GLU A 177 -30.01 -5.83 -6.35
C GLU A 177 -28.58 -5.29 -6.47
N ARG A 178 -28.02 -4.81 -5.35
CA ARG A 178 -26.62 -4.36 -5.28
C ARG A 178 -25.68 -5.55 -5.32
N LEU A 179 -24.77 -5.56 -6.30
CA LEU A 179 -23.71 -6.56 -6.40
C LEU A 179 -22.51 -6.13 -5.54
N PRO A 180 -22.04 -6.96 -4.59
CA PRO A 180 -20.83 -6.66 -3.83
C PRO A 180 -19.61 -6.70 -4.75
N LEU A 181 -18.81 -5.64 -4.71
CA LEU A 181 -17.61 -5.48 -5.53
C LEU A 181 -16.38 -5.45 -4.63
N ASN A 182 -15.30 -6.10 -5.06
CA ASN A 182 -13.99 -5.89 -4.44
C ASN A 182 -13.41 -4.54 -4.87
N PHE A 183 -12.37 -4.09 -4.17
CA PHE A 183 -11.72 -2.81 -4.44
C PHE A 183 -11.19 -2.67 -5.87
N PHE A 184 -10.61 -3.75 -6.43
CA PHE A 184 -10.09 -3.72 -7.78
C PHE A 184 -11.17 -3.37 -8.81
N VAL A 185 -12.34 -4.01 -8.72
CA VAL A 185 -13.46 -3.75 -9.63
C VAL A 185 -14.02 -2.34 -9.40
N LYS A 186 -14.19 -1.90 -8.15
CA LYS A 186 -14.62 -0.53 -7.83
C LYS A 186 -13.67 0.50 -8.45
N LYS A 187 -12.37 0.36 -8.24
CA LYS A 187 -11.33 1.27 -8.76
C LYS A 187 -11.30 1.28 -10.29
N MET A 188 -11.36 0.12 -10.93
CA MET A 188 -11.36 0.00 -12.38
C MET A 188 -12.57 0.69 -13.01
N ILE A 189 -13.78 0.43 -12.50
CA ILE A 189 -15.01 1.02 -13.03
C ILE A 189 -15.05 2.52 -12.76
N GLY A 190 -14.71 2.96 -11.54
CA GLY A 190 -14.69 4.38 -11.20
C GLY A 190 -13.71 5.14 -12.09
N ASN A 191 -12.46 4.69 -12.19
CA ASN A 191 -11.46 5.32 -13.06
C ASN A 191 -11.92 5.35 -14.52
N LEU A 192 -12.51 4.26 -15.03
CA LEU A 192 -13.00 4.21 -16.41
C LEU A 192 -14.16 5.19 -16.63
N ALA A 193 -15.11 5.25 -15.70
CA ALA A 193 -16.27 6.14 -15.80
C ALA A 193 -15.83 7.60 -15.88
N PHE A 194 -14.98 8.05 -14.95
CA PHE A 194 -14.45 9.42 -14.96
C PHE A 194 -13.58 9.70 -16.19
N ALA A 195 -12.67 8.78 -16.56
CA ALA A 195 -11.83 8.95 -17.74
C ALA A 195 -12.62 9.08 -19.06
N VAL A 196 -13.80 8.45 -19.15
CA VAL A 196 -14.69 8.57 -20.32
C VAL A 196 -15.53 9.84 -20.26
N VAL A 197 -16.01 10.25 -19.09
CA VAL A 197 -16.99 11.34 -18.94
C VAL A 197 -16.33 12.71 -18.83
N ASP A 198 -15.21 12.83 -18.11
CA ASP A 198 -14.54 14.12 -17.87
C ASP A 198 -14.17 14.87 -19.15
N PRO A 199 -13.70 14.21 -20.24
CA PRO A 199 -13.39 14.89 -21.49
C PRO A 199 -14.62 15.32 -22.31
N LEU A 200 -15.83 14.84 -21.98
CA LEU A 200 -17.02 15.16 -22.74
C LEU A 200 -17.50 16.57 -22.43
N LYS A 201 -17.84 17.34 -23.48
CA LYS A 201 -18.44 18.66 -23.32
C LYS A 201 -19.80 18.52 -22.63
N ARG A 202 -19.95 19.20 -21.49
CA ARG A 202 -21.19 19.27 -20.72
C ARG A 202 -21.66 20.72 -20.65
N GLU A 203 -22.98 20.92 -20.68
CA GLU A 203 -23.60 22.26 -20.74
C GLU A 203 -23.30 23.12 -19.50
N ASP A 204 -22.96 22.50 -18.37
CA ASP A 204 -22.74 23.16 -17.10
C ASP A 204 -21.26 23.48 -16.79
N GLU A 205 -20.31 23.02 -17.62
CA GLU A 205 -18.85 23.14 -17.44
C GLU A 205 -18.31 22.72 -16.05
N LYS A 206 -19.11 22.03 -15.25
CA LYS A 206 -18.73 21.57 -13.90
C LYS A 206 -18.03 20.22 -13.97
N GLU A 207 -17.19 19.92 -12.97
CA GLU A 207 -16.66 18.57 -12.78
C GLU A 207 -17.80 17.56 -12.55
N ALA A 208 -17.60 16.30 -12.94
CA ALA A 208 -18.64 15.29 -12.76
C ALA A 208 -18.66 14.88 -11.29
N GLU A 209 -19.77 15.15 -10.59
CA GLU A 209 -19.91 14.73 -9.18
C GLU A 209 -20.47 13.30 -9.07
N GLU A 210 -21.35 12.91 -10.00
CA GLU A 210 -21.96 11.58 -10.08
C GLU A 210 -22.09 11.13 -11.54
N ILE A 211 -21.78 9.85 -11.81
CA ILE A 211 -21.90 9.24 -13.14
C ILE A 211 -22.80 8.01 -13.04
N ILE A 212 -23.94 8.03 -13.74
CA ILE A 212 -24.88 6.89 -13.80
C ILE A 212 -24.84 6.26 -15.20
N ILE A 213 -24.29 5.06 -15.30
CA ILE A 213 -24.26 4.27 -16.55
C ILE A 213 -25.32 3.16 -16.46
N LYS A 214 -26.34 3.20 -17.33
CA LYS A 214 -27.39 2.17 -17.41
C LYS A 214 -27.22 1.36 -18.71
N VAL A 215 -27.02 0.05 -18.57
CA VAL A 215 -26.92 -0.88 -19.70
C VAL A 215 -28.13 -1.81 -19.68
N LYS A 216 -28.93 -1.80 -20.75
CA LYS A 216 -30.11 -2.67 -20.91
C LYS A 216 -29.91 -3.60 -22.11
N ARG A 217 -30.13 -4.90 -21.93
CA ARG A 217 -30.19 -5.84 -23.06
C ARG A 217 -31.43 -5.53 -23.89
N LEU A 218 -31.25 -5.32 -25.19
CA LEU A 218 -32.34 -5.27 -26.16
C LEU A 218 -32.52 -6.70 -26.65
N ASN A 219 -33.70 -7.27 -26.42
CA ASN A 219 -34.07 -8.58 -26.95
C ASN A 219 -34.25 -8.51 -28.47
#